data_AF-A0A3D2G3U2-F1
#
_entry.id   AF-A0A3D2G3U2-F1
#
_cell.length_a   1.000
_cell.length_b   1.000
_cell.length_c   1.000
_cell.angle_alpha   90.00
_cell.angle_beta   90.00
_cell.angle_gamma   90.00
#
_symmetry.space_group_name_H-M   'P 1'
#
loop_
_entity.id
_entity.type
_entity.pdbx_description
1 polymer ?
#
loop_
_entity_poly.entity_id
_entity_poly.type
_entity_poly.pdbx_seq_one_letter_code
_entity_poly.pdbx_strand_id
1 'polypeptide(L)'
;DMMKMYAMNGMDMGMNKEGETLILNANNKLVEYVLEHQDGENVGLICEQLYDLALLQQAPLQPDAMTKFIARSNKIMMLLAQ
;
A
#
# COMPACT_ATOMS: atom_id res chain seq x y z
N ASP A 1 -32.75 -23.30 12.49
CA ASP A 1 -31.41 -22.69 12.40
C ASP A 1 -30.39 -23.49 11.58
N MET A 2 -30.59 -23.60 10.26
CA MET A 2 -29.56 -24.09 9.32
C MET A 2 -29.03 -22.99 8.40
N MET A 3 -29.58 -21.77 8.45
CA MET A 3 -29.05 -20.62 7.69
C MET A 3 -27.81 -19.98 8.35
N LYS A 4 -27.60 -20.16 9.66
CA LYS A 4 -26.42 -19.62 10.36
C LYS A 4 -25.13 -20.39 10.06
N MET A 5 -25.21 -21.69 9.78
CA MET A 5 -24.03 -22.48 9.40
C MET A 5 -23.51 -22.14 8.00
N TYR A 6 -24.38 -21.82 7.03
CA TYR A 6 -23.95 -21.34 5.71
C TYR A 6 -23.34 -19.93 5.77
N ALA A 7 -23.79 -19.09 6.71
CA ALA A 7 -23.22 -17.76 6.92
C ALA A 7 -21.79 -17.80 7.52
N MET A 8 -21.42 -18.87 8.23
CA MET A 8 -20.06 -19.04 8.76
C MET A 8 -19.07 -19.60 7.73
N ASN A 9 -19.49 -20.49 6.83
CA ASN A 9 -18.62 -20.96 5.73
C ASN A 9 -18.36 -19.91 4.63
N GLY A 10 -19.11 -18.80 4.63
CA GLY A 10 -18.83 -17.63 3.79
C GLY A 10 -17.94 -16.57 4.44
N MET A 11 -17.58 -16.74 5.71
CA MET A 11 -16.83 -15.76 6.51
C MET A 11 -15.38 -16.18 6.80
N ASP A 12 -14.85 -17.15 6.05
CA ASP A 12 -13.47 -17.65 6.20
C ASP A 12 -12.72 -17.79 4.85
N MET A 13 -13.06 -16.96 3.86
CA MET A 13 -12.35 -16.88 2.57
C MET A 13 -11.72 -15.50 2.31
N GLY A 14 -11.48 -14.74 3.39
CA GLY A 14 -10.80 -13.44 3.32
C GLY A 14 -9.46 -13.36 4.06
N MET A 15 -9.08 -14.42 4.78
CA MET A 15 -7.95 -14.45 5.71
C MET A 15 -6.68 -15.09 5.15
N ASN A 16 -6.56 -15.23 3.83
CA ASN A 16 -5.31 -15.65 3.18
C ASN A 16 -5.09 -14.83 1.90
N LYS A 17 -4.71 -13.55 2.05
CA LYS A 17 -3.75 -12.98 1.09
C LYS A 17 -2.42 -13.66 1.39
N GLU A 18 -2.24 -14.88 0.85
CA GLU A 18 -0.96 -15.57 0.85
C GLU A 18 0.11 -14.58 0.35
N GLY A 19 1.23 -14.52 1.09
CA GLY A 19 2.17 -13.39 1.11
C GLY A 19 2.42 -12.72 -0.25
N GLU A 20 2.04 -11.44 -0.34
CA GLU A 20 2.38 -10.61 -1.48
C GLU A 20 3.89 -10.33 -1.50
N THR A 21 4.55 -10.54 -2.64
CA THR A 21 5.95 -10.19 -2.83
C THR A 21 6.06 -8.84 -3.52
N LEU A 22 6.63 -7.85 -2.84
CA LEU A 22 6.91 -6.53 -3.40
C LEU A 22 8.30 -6.54 -4.07
N ILE A 23 8.33 -6.34 -5.39
CA ILE A 23 9.58 -6.19 -6.14
C ILE A 23 9.87 -4.69 -6.32
N LEU A 24 11.01 -4.24 -5.81
CA LEU A 24 11.48 -2.86 -5.95
C LEU A 24 12.67 -2.78 -6.89
N ASN A 25 12.72 -1.73 -7.70
CA ASN A 25 13.87 -1.43 -8.52
C ASN A 25 14.92 -0.67 -7.70
N ALA A 26 16.03 -1.32 -7.33
CA ALA A 26 17.12 -0.70 -6.59
C ALA A 26 17.78 0.49 -7.33
N ASN A 27 17.63 0.60 -8.65
CA ASN A 27 18.11 1.76 -9.42
C ASN A 27 17.15 2.96 -9.39
N ASN A 28 16.00 2.84 -8.71
CA ASN A 28 15.09 3.96 -8.50
C ASN A 28 15.60 4.81 -7.33
N LYS A 29 15.82 6.11 -7.58
CA LYS A 29 16.34 7.05 -6.57
C LYS A 29 15.50 7.12 -5.28
N LEU A 30 14.18 6.94 -5.39
CA LEU A 30 13.33 6.89 -4.20
C LEU A 30 13.59 5.62 -3.41
N VAL A 31 13.69 4.45 -4.08
CA VAL A 31 14.01 3.17 -3.42
C VAL A 31 15.35 3.25 -2.71
N GLU A 32 16.38 3.77 -3.38
CA GLU A 32 17.71 4.01 -2.80
C GLU A 32 17.62 4.91 -1.56
N TYR A 33 16.92 6.05 -1.66
CA TYR A 33 16.72 6.96 -0.54
C TYR A 33 16.11 6.28 0.69
N VAL A 34 15.06 5.45 0.52
CA VAL A 34 14.41 4.79 1.66
C VAL A 34 15.30 3.75 2.33
N LEU A 35 16.15 3.08 1.55
CA LEU A 35 17.10 2.08 2.07
C LEU A 35 18.22 2.73 2.90
N GLU A 36 18.65 3.92 2.52
CA GLU A 36 19.71 4.68 3.20
C GLU A 36 19.23 5.46 4.43
N HIS A 37 17.95 5.85 4.45
CA HIS A 37 17.39 6.76 5.46
C HIS A 37 16.29 6.09 6.31
N GLN A 38 16.47 4.85 6.73
CA GLN A 38 15.41 4.01 7.33
C GLN A 38 14.65 4.67 8.50
N ASP A 39 15.33 5.50 9.30
CA ASP A 39 14.75 6.23 10.45
C ASP A 39 14.25 7.65 10.09
N GLY A 40 14.21 7.98 8.81
CA GLY A 40 13.79 9.29 8.32
C GLY A 40 12.31 9.55 8.55
N GLU A 41 11.96 10.77 8.95
CA GLU A 41 10.58 11.17 9.27
C GLU A 41 9.58 10.87 8.13
N ASN A 42 10.01 11.04 6.88
CA ASN A 42 9.18 10.82 5.69
C ASN A 42 9.31 9.42 5.08
N VAL A 43 10.16 8.53 5.61
CA VAL A 43 10.43 7.23 5.00
C VAL A 43 9.20 6.33 4.98
N GLY A 44 8.45 6.25 6.08
CA GLY A 44 7.20 5.48 6.10
C GLY A 44 6.21 5.97 5.05
N LEU A 45 6.14 7.30 4.90
CA LEU A 45 5.30 7.98 3.91
C LEU A 45 5.67 7.61 2.47
N ILE A 46 6.97 7.53 2.17
CA ILE A 46 7.50 7.12 0.86
C ILE A 46 7.30 5.61 0.63
N CYS A 47 7.53 4.76 1.64
CA CYS A 47 7.31 3.32 1.56
C CYS A 47 5.86 2.99 1.18
N GLU A 48 4.90 3.60 1.88
CA GLU A 48 3.48 3.39 1.56
C GLU A 48 3.14 3.88 0.14
N GLN A 49 3.74 5.00 -0.31
CA GLN A 49 3.57 5.50 -1.66
C GLN A 49 4.11 4.52 -2.71
N LEU A 50 5.31 3.97 -2.50
CA LEU A 50 5.90 2.96 -3.39
C LEU A 50 5.05 1.68 -3.45
N TYR A 51 4.50 1.26 -2.32
CA TYR A 51 3.62 0.10 -2.25
C TYR A 51 2.31 0.33 -3.03
N ASP A 52 1.66 1.48 -2.85
CA ASP A 52 0.43 1.81 -3.60
C ASP A 52 0.70 1.90 -5.11
N LEU A 53 1.84 2.46 -5.52
CA LEU A 53 2.24 2.48 -6.93
C LEU A 53 2.47 1.07 -7.49
N ALA A 54 3.08 0.17 -6.73
CA ALA A 54 3.29 -1.21 -7.14
C ALA A 54 1.96 -1.97 -7.28
N LEU A 55 1.01 -1.74 -6.36
CA LEU A 55 -0.34 -2.30 -6.46
C LEU A 55 -1.10 -1.73 -7.66
N LEU A 56 -1.03 -0.42 -7.89
CA LEU A 56 -1.65 0.26 -9.04
C LEU A 56 -1.18 -0.30 -10.38
N GLN A 57 0.09 -0.71 -10.46
CA GLN A 57 0.64 -1.34 -11.66
C GLN A 57 -0.04 -2.68 -11.98
N GLN A 58 -0.50 -3.41 -10.97
CA GLN A 58 -1.13 -4.71 -11.13
C GLN A 58 -2.64 -4.59 -11.36
N ALA A 59 -3.30 -3.72 -10.60
CA ALA A 59 -4.73 -3.49 -10.68
C ALA A 59 -5.12 -2.13 -10.04
N PRO A 60 -6.30 -1.57 -10.37
CA PRO A 60 -6.83 -0.42 -9.64
C PRO A 60 -6.93 -0.70 -8.14
N LEU A 61 -6.55 0.28 -7.32
CA LEU A 61 -6.73 0.20 -5.86
C LEU A 61 -8.22 0.12 -5.51
N GLN A 62 -8.51 -0.52 -4.38
CA GLN A 62 -9.83 -0.44 -3.76
C GLN A 62 -10.15 1.01 -3.38
N PRO A 63 -11.43 1.42 -3.35
CA PRO A 63 -11.82 2.80 -3.12
C PRO A 63 -11.14 3.45 -1.91
N ASP A 64 -11.12 2.76 -0.77
CA ASP A 64 -10.51 3.27 0.46
C ASP A 64 -8.98 3.43 0.35
N ALA A 65 -8.31 2.49 -0.31
CA ALA A 65 -6.87 2.56 -0.56
C ALA A 65 -6.54 3.68 -1.54
N MET A 66 -7.35 3.88 -2.57
CA MET A 66 -7.23 5.01 -3.50
C MET A 66 -7.38 6.35 -2.78
N THR A 67 -8.37 6.50 -1.89
CA THR A 67 -8.52 7.73 -1.10
C THR A 67 -7.28 8.03 -0.26
N LYS A 68 -6.72 7.01 0.40
CA LYS A 68 -5.48 7.14 1.18
C LYS A 68 -4.28 7.52 0.30
N PHE A 69 -4.15 6.86 -0.85
CA PHE A 69 -3.10 7.15 -1.83
C PHE A 69 -3.14 8.61 -2.31
N ILE A 70 -4.31 9.13 -2.65
CA ILE A 70 -4.48 10.53 -3.10
C ILE A 70 -4.15 11.50 -1.96
N ALA A 71 -4.65 11.24 -0.75
CA ALA A 71 -4.34 12.07 0.41
C ALA A 71 -2.82 12.11 0.70
N ARG A 72 -2.16 10.95 0.59
CA ARG A 72 -0.71 10.83 0.78
C ARG A 72 0.07 11.57 -0.31
N SER A 73 -0.35 11.41 -1.57
CA SER A 73 0.25 12.12 -2.71
C SER A 73 0.16 13.64 -2.54
N ASN A 74 -1.00 14.15 -2.10
CA ASN A 74 -1.17 15.58 -1.82
C ASN A 74 -0.27 16.05 -0.69
N LYS A 75 -0.17 15.28 0.40
CA LYS A 75 0.73 15.60 1.52
C LYS A 75 2.19 15.70 1.04
N ILE A 76 2.66 14.74 0.24
CA ILE A 76 4.02 14.75 -0.33
C ILE A 76 4.24 16.00 -1.20
N MET A 77 3.31 16.31 -2.10
CA MET A 77 3.42 17.50 -2.95
C MET A 77 3.47 18.80 -2.14
N MET A 78 2.68 18.89 -1.07
CA MET A 78 2.68 20.07 -0.18
C MET A 78 3.98 20.23 0.62
N LEU A 79 4.74 19.16 0.88
CA LEU A 79 6.07 19.26 1.48
C LEU A 79 7.12 19.85 0.53
N LEU A 80 6.92 19.70 -0.78
CA LEU A 80 7.85 20.18 -1.82
C LEU A 80 7.54 21.58 -2.33
N ALA A 81 6.31 22.07 -2.12
CA ALA A 81 5.81 23.34 -2.65
C ALA A 81 5.99 24.53 -1.69
N GLN A 82 6.84 24.40 -0.66
CA GLN A 82 7.18 25.46 0.28
C GLN A 82 8.37 26.30 -0.18
#